data_AF-A0A4C1VVD1-F1
#
_entry.id   AF-A0A4C1VVD1-F1
#
_cell.length_a   1.000
_cell.length_b   1.000
_cell.length_c   1.000
_cell.angle_alpha   90.00
_cell.angle_beta   90.00
_cell.angle_gamma   90.00
#
_symmetry.space_group_name_H-M   'P 1'
#
loop_
_entity.id
_entity.type
_entity.pdbx_description
1 polymer ?
#
loop_
_entity_poly.entity_id
_entity_poly.type
_entity_poly.pdbx_seq_one_letter_code
_entity_poly.pdbx_strand_id
1 'polypeptide(L)'
;MLDAIIPWQRNYKYFGVTLDKNLHFRDHIERVRNTALFYKGRLGAVLGRKSKLVRNSILHRDLELPTISKYMKDASKRFFDIAGSHPNALLRAAVDYQPPHPTHRRPRERTYRST
;
A
#
# COMPACT_ATOMS: atom_id res chain seq x y z
N MET A 1 26.16 11.68 -0.31
CA MET A 1 25.35 11.28 0.86
C MET A 1 24.89 9.81 0.80
N LEU A 2 25.54 8.93 0.03
CA LEU A 2 25.15 7.50 -0.06
C LEU A 2 26.02 6.58 0.81
N ASP A 3 27.09 7.10 1.43
CA ASP A 3 28.11 6.30 2.14
C ASP A 3 28.01 6.38 3.67
N ALA A 4 26.85 6.76 4.21
CA ALA A 4 26.64 6.76 5.66
C ALA A 4 26.50 5.32 6.16
N ILE A 5 27.33 4.94 7.14
CA ILE A 5 27.25 3.63 7.81
C ILE A 5 25.86 3.49 8.44
N ILE A 6 25.09 2.50 7.97
CA ILE A 6 23.75 2.22 8.50
C ILE A 6 23.93 1.64 9.92
N PRO A 7 23.46 2.32 10.97
CA PRO A 7 23.61 1.83 12.33
C PRO A 7 22.82 0.54 12.51
N TRP A 8 23.38 -0.46 13.19
CA TRP A 8 22.70 -1.72 13.46
C TRP A 8 21.49 -1.48 14.39
N GLN A 9 20.29 -1.44 13.82
CA GLN A 9 19.03 -1.28 14.54
C GLN A 9 18.10 -2.48 14.27
N ARG A 10 17.20 -2.77 15.22
CA ARG A 10 16.25 -3.89 15.09
C ARG A 10 15.14 -3.64 14.07
N ASN A 11 14.82 -2.36 13.81
CA ASN A 11 13.79 -1.93 12.90
C ASN A 11 14.30 -0.72 12.11
N TYR A 12 14.09 -0.74 10.80
CA TYR A 12 14.50 0.33 9.89
C TYR A 12 13.29 0.94 9.21
N LYS A 13 13.29 2.26 9.02
CA LYS A 13 12.28 2.95 8.22
C LYS A 13 12.89 3.33 6.88
N TYR A 14 12.35 2.79 5.80
CA TYR A 14 12.83 3.04 4.45
C TYR A 14 11.65 3.29 3.50
N PHE A 15 11.68 4.40 2.77
CA PHE A 15 10.58 4.86 1.91
C PHE A 15 9.18 4.84 2.58
N GLY A 16 9.12 5.18 3.87
CA GLY A 16 7.87 5.18 4.64
C GLY A 16 7.42 3.81 5.16
N VAL A 17 8.09 2.74 4.75
CA VAL A 17 7.85 1.37 5.19
C VAL A 17 8.75 1.05 6.38
N THR A 18 8.26 0.22 7.30
CA THR A 18 9.05 -0.27 8.45
C THR A 18 9.46 -1.71 8.15
N LEU A 19 10.74 -2.01 8.31
CA LEU A 19 11.35 -3.31 8.07
C LEU A 19 11.98 -3.80 9.36
N ASP A 20 11.84 -5.07 9.69
CA ASP A 20 12.59 -5.68 10.79
C ASP A 20 14.06 -5.93 10.38
N LYS A 21 14.90 -6.32 11.34
CA LYS A 21 16.31 -6.69 11.13
C LYS A 21 16.53 -7.82 10.11
N ASN A 22 15.49 -8.58 9.81
CA ASN A 22 15.48 -9.67 8.84
C ASN A 22 14.81 -9.25 7.52
N LEU A 23 14.55 -7.95 7.34
CA LEU A 23 13.91 -7.33 6.18
C LEU A 23 12.44 -7.74 5.94
N HIS A 24 11.74 -8.22 6.97
CA HIS A 24 10.31 -8.52 6.89
C HIS A 24 9.44 -7.29 7.10
N PHE A 25 8.27 -7.36 6.49
CA PHE A 25 7.21 -6.36 6.57
C PHE A 25 6.14 -6.67 7.61
N ARG A 26 6.26 -7.77 8.37
CA ARG A 26 5.18 -8.29 9.23
C ARG A 26 4.66 -7.22 10.19
N ASP A 27 5.55 -6.57 10.92
CA ASP A 27 5.23 -5.53 11.87
C ASP A 27 4.61 -4.30 11.19
N HIS A 28 5.08 -3.95 9.99
CA HIS A 28 4.51 -2.86 9.20
C HIS A 28 3.10 -3.16 8.71
N ILE A 29 2.88 -4.35 8.16
CA ILE A 29 1.58 -4.81 7.68
C ILE A 29 0.58 -4.87 8.84
N GLU A 30 0.99 -5.42 9.98
CA GLU A 30 0.18 -5.49 11.19
C GLU A 30 -0.18 -4.09 11.68
N ARG A 31 0.80 -3.18 11.76
CA ARG A 31 0.57 -1.78 12.15
C ARG A 31 -0.43 -1.10 11.21
N VAL A 32 -0.21 -1.15 9.90
CA VAL A 32 -1.10 -0.54 8.89
C VAL A 32 -2.51 -1.13 9.00
N ARG A 33 -2.64 -2.44 9.17
CA ARG A 33 -3.94 -3.12 9.32
C ARG A 33 -4.65 -2.68 10.60
N ASN A 34 -3.96 -2.65 11.73
CA ASN A 34 -4.54 -2.23 13.01
C ASN A 34 -4.97 -0.76 12.97
N THR A 35 -4.17 0.11 12.35
CA THR A 35 -4.54 1.51 12.11
C THR A 35 -5.81 1.61 11.25
N ALA A 36 -5.89 0.86 10.15
CA ALA A 36 -7.08 0.85 9.29
C ALA A 36 -8.33 0.34 10.03
N LEU A 37 -8.20 -0.72 10.84
CA LEU A 37 -9.28 -1.25 11.68
C LEU A 37 -9.75 -0.24 12.72
N PHE A 38 -8.81 0.47 13.35
CA PHE A 38 -9.09 1.54 14.31
C PHE A 38 -9.93 2.66 13.68
N TYR A 39 -9.49 3.20 12.53
CA TYR A 39 -10.23 4.24 11.82
C TYR A 39 -11.60 3.74 11.34
N LYS A 40 -11.70 2.49 10.86
CA LYS A 40 -12.98 1.87 10.50
C LYS A 40 -13.94 1.78 11.68
N GLY A 41 -13.44 1.44 12.87
CA GLY A 41 -14.24 1.40 14.10
C GLY A 41 -14.82 2.77 14.47
N ARG A 42 -13.97 3.81 14.46
CA ARG A 42 -14.40 5.20 14.73
C ARG A 42 -15.40 5.71 13.71
N LEU A 43 -15.15 5.48 12.42
CA LEU A 43 -16.08 5.84 11.34
C LEU A 43 -17.43 5.12 11.51
N GLY A 44 -17.42 3.85 11.89
CA GLY A 44 -18.63 3.09 12.16
C GLY A 44 -19.44 3.61 13.35
N ALA A 45 -18.80 4.21 14.36
CA ALA A 45 -19.46 4.84 15.49
C ALA A 45 -20.07 6.21 15.13
N VAL A 46 -19.39 7.00 14.30
CA VAL A 46 -19.85 8.33 13.87
C VAL A 46 -20.96 8.23 12.82
N LEU A 47 -20.77 7.39 11.81
CA LEU A 47 -21.70 7.30 10.69
C LEU A 47 -22.80 6.26 10.93
N GLY A 48 -22.57 5.27 11.80
CA GLY A 48 -23.45 4.12 11.99
C GLY A 48 -23.12 2.96 11.05
N ARG A 49 -23.03 1.73 11.58
CA ARG A 49 -22.59 0.53 10.84
C ARG A 49 -23.44 0.19 9.59
N LYS A 50 -24.69 0.65 9.55
CA LYS A 50 -25.62 0.45 8.43
C LYS A 50 -25.84 1.70 7.58
N SER A 51 -25.13 2.79 7.88
CA SER A 51 -25.36 4.06 7.22
C SER A 51 -25.02 4.02 5.75
N LYS A 52 -25.95 4.55 4.95
CA LYS A 52 -25.76 4.73 3.51
C LYS A 52 -24.60 5.68 3.22
N LEU A 53 -24.27 6.60 4.14
CA LEU A 53 -23.19 7.60 4.01
C LEU A 53 -21.82 6.99 3.77
N VAL A 54 -21.50 5.84 4.39
CA VAL A 54 -20.24 5.11 4.16
C VAL A 54 -20.10 4.65 2.70
N ARG A 55 -21.22 4.52 1.98
CA ARG A 55 -21.30 4.06 0.58
C ARG A 55 -21.89 5.13 -0.35
N ASN A 56 -22.11 6.36 0.12
CA ASN A 56 -22.98 7.30 -0.58
C ASN A 56 -22.20 8.06 -1.66
N SER A 57 -22.55 7.82 -2.92
CA SER A 57 -22.09 8.61 -4.07
C SER A 57 -22.50 10.09 -4.00
N ILE A 58 -23.58 10.42 -3.28
CA ILE A 58 -24.07 11.79 -3.10
C ILE A 58 -23.07 12.62 -2.28
N LEU A 59 -22.44 12.04 -1.26
CA LEU A 59 -21.40 12.74 -0.50
C LEU A 59 -20.15 13.03 -1.34
N HIS A 60 -19.78 12.11 -2.23
CA HIS A 60 -18.67 12.32 -3.16
C HIS A 60 -18.95 13.46 -4.16
N ARG A 61 -20.21 13.65 -4.53
CA ARG A 61 -20.63 14.73 -5.43
C ARG A 61 -20.73 16.07 -4.69
N ASP A 62 -21.45 16.09 -3.57
CA ASP A 62 -21.80 17.33 -2.87
C ASP A 62 -20.62 17.91 -2.07
N LEU A 63 -19.65 17.08 -1.64
CA LEU A 63 -18.39 17.52 -1.03
C LEU A 63 -17.21 17.53 -2.02
N GLU A 64 -17.48 17.27 -3.30
CA GLU A 64 -16.47 17.14 -4.37
C GLU A 64 -15.34 16.12 -4.09
N LEU A 65 -15.57 15.18 -3.17
CA LEU A 65 -14.57 14.19 -2.78
C LEU A 65 -14.44 13.10 -3.86
N PRO A 66 -13.24 12.88 -4.43
CA PRO A 66 -13.06 11.82 -5.42
C PRO A 66 -13.35 10.45 -4.79
N THR A 67 -14.07 9.60 -5.53
CA THR A 67 -14.25 8.20 -5.13
C THR A 67 -12.89 7.52 -4.99
N ILE A 68 -12.77 6.56 -4.07
CA ILE A 68 -11.52 5.82 -3.82
C ILE A 68 -10.91 5.28 -5.12
N SER A 69 -11.72 4.75 -6.04
CA SER A 69 -11.22 4.25 -7.34
C SER A 69 -10.59 5.35 -8.20
N LYS A 70 -11.23 6.53 -8.28
CA LYS A 70 -10.70 7.69 -9.02
C LYS A 70 -9.41 8.19 -8.38
N TYR A 71 -9.43 8.38 -7.06
CA TYR A 71 -8.25 8.78 -6.30
C TYR A 71 -7.08 7.80 -6.50
N MET A 72 -7.33 6.49 -6.41
CA MET A 72 -6.28 5.49 -6.59
C MET A 72 -5.73 5.50 -8.02
N LYS A 73 -6.58 5.63 -9.05
CA LYS A 73 -6.11 5.78 -10.44
C LYS A 73 -5.23 7.01 -10.62
N ASP A 74 -5.68 8.16 -10.13
CA ASP A 74 -4.95 9.43 -10.27
C ASP A 74 -3.64 9.41 -9.47
N ALA A 75 -3.66 8.85 -8.27
CA ALA A 75 -2.46 8.68 -7.44
C ALA A 75 -1.47 7.72 -8.11
N SER A 76 -1.91 6.55 -8.56
CA SER A 76 -1.06 5.60 -9.26
C SER A 76 -0.44 6.22 -10.51
N LYS A 77 -1.22 6.94 -11.32
CA LYS A 77 -0.71 7.65 -12.50
C LYS A 77 0.41 8.62 -12.12
N ARG A 78 0.18 9.49 -11.13
CA ARG A 78 1.21 10.41 -10.64
C ARG A 78 2.47 9.70 -10.16
N PHE A 79 2.33 8.57 -9.46
CA PHE A 79 3.48 7.77 -9.02
C PHE A 79 4.29 7.23 -10.20
N PHE A 80 3.63 6.69 -11.23
CA PHE A 80 4.31 6.20 -12.43
C PHE A 80 4.96 7.33 -13.24
N ASP A 81 4.29 8.47 -13.37
CA ASP A 81 4.84 9.65 -14.06
C ASP A 81 6.14 10.13 -13.37
N ILE A 82 6.13 10.21 -12.03
CA ILE A 82 7.32 10.59 -11.23
C ILE A 82 8.45 9.57 -11.39
N ALA A 83 8.13 8.28 -11.35
CA ALA A 83 9.12 7.21 -11.54
C ALA A 83 9.73 7.24 -12.96
N GLY A 84 8.92 7.51 -13.98
CA GLY A 84 9.35 7.65 -15.37
C GLY A 84 10.25 8.86 -15.63
N SER A 85 10.04 9.97 -14.92
CA SER A 85 10.90 11.15 -14.99
C SER A 85 12.09 11.13 -14.01
N HIS A 86 12.29 10.04 -13.26
CA HIS A 86 13.28 10.02 -12.19
C HIS A 86 14.72 10.03 -12.77
N PRO A 87 15.66 10.81 -12.22
CA PRO A 87 17.07 10.78 -12.64
C PRO A 87 17.77 9.43 -12.42
N ASN A 88 17.14 8.48 -11.71
CA ASN A 88 17.72 7.17 -11.43
C ASN A 88 17.20 6.17 -12.47
N ALA A 89 18.11 5.66 -13.31
CA ALA A 89 17.78 4.73 -14.39
C ALA A 89 17.10 3.44 -13.91
N LEU A 90 17.38 2.97 -12.68
CA LEU A 90 16.76 1.76 -12.13
C LEU A 90 15.27 1.96 -11.85
N LEU A 91 14.90 3.13 -11.31
CA LEU A 91 13.50 3.47 -11.04
C LEU A 91 12.74 3.69 -12.35
N ARG A 92 13.41 4.25 -13.36
CA ARG A 92 12.85 4.44 -14.69
C ARG A 92 12.58 3.10 -15.39
N ALA A 93 13.54 2.17 -15.36
CA ALA A 93 13.41 0.83 -15.94
C ALA A 93 12.31 -0.01 -15.27
N ALA A 94 12.01 0.25 -13.99
CA ALA A 94 10.93 -0.44 -13.29
C ALA A 94 9.53 -0.07 -13.81
N VAL A 95 9.35 1.11 -14.42
CA VAL A 95 8.07 1.54 -15.03
C VAL A 95 7.74 0.71 -16.26
N ASP A 96 8.76 0.42 -17.08
CA ASP A 96 8.64 -0.34 -18.33
C ASP A 96 8.82 -1.86 -18.11
N TYR A 97 8.89 -2.31 -16.86
CA TYR A 97 9.11 -3.72 -16.54
C TYR A 97 7.92 -4.58 -16.99
N GLN A 98 8.12 -5.33 -18.06
CA GLN A 98 7.20 -6.37 -18.47
C GLN A 98 7.59 -7.68 -17.77
N PRO A 99 6.73 -8.22 -16.89
CA PRO A 99 7.05 -9.47 -16.22
C PRO A 99 7.16 -10.59 -17.27
N PRO A 100 8.13 -11.50 -17.13
CA PRO A 100 8.22 -12.66 -18.02
C PRO A 100 6.92 -13.45 -17.99
N HIS A 101 6.47 -13.89 -19.17
CA HIS A 101 5.23 -14.67 -19.31
C HIS A 101 5.31 -15.88 -18.36
N PRO A 102 4.27 -16.15 -17.55
CA PRO A 102 4.33 -17.26 -16.60
C PRO A 102 4.38 -18.60 -17.34
N THR A 103 5.58 -19.14 -17.52
CA THR A 103 5.82 -20.46 -18.13
C THR A 103 5.65 -21.62 -17.14
N HIS A 104 5.58 -21.33 -15.84
CA HIS A 104 5.36 -22.33 -14.81
C HIS A 104 4.18 -21.95 -13.91
N ARG A 105 3.21 -22.87 -13.79
CA ARG A 105 2.11 -22.75 -12.80
C ARG A 105 2.74 -22.57 -11.42
N ARG A 106 2.45 -21.43 -10.78
CA ARG A 106 2.82 -21.21 -9.37
C ARG A 106 2.21 -22.35 -8.54
N PRO A 107 3.01 -23.08 -7.72
CA PRO A 107 2.48 -24.05 -6.79
C PRO A 107 1.47 -23.36 -5.87
N ARG A 108 0.25 -23.90 -5.81
CA ARG A 108 -0.80 -23.40 -4.93
C ARG A 108 -0.38 -23.73 -3.49
N GLU A 109 -0.10 -22.72 -2.67
CA GLU A 109 0.18 -22.94 -1.25
C GLU A 109 -1.01 -23.68 -0.61
N ARG A 110 -0.77 -24.92 -0.17
CA ARG A 110 -1.69 -25.62 0.74
C ARG A 110 -1.54 -24.93 2.09
N THR A 111 -2.47 -24.04 2.43
CA THR A 111 -2.69 -23.64 3.81
C THR A 111 -3.04 -24.90 4.61
N TYR A 112 -2.12 -25.37 5.44
CA TYR A 112 -2.43 -26.36 6.46
C TYR A 112 -3.40 -25.73 7.46
N ARG A 113 -4.65 -26.21 7.47
CA ARG A 113 -5.61 -25.96 8.54
C ARG A 113 -5.27 -26.94 9.65
N SER A 114 -4.54 -26.49 10.68
CA SER A 114 -4.44 -27.22 11.94
C SER A 114 -5.81 -27.22 12.61
N THR A 115 -6.36 -28.42 12.80
CA THR A 115 -7.46 -28.72 13.73
C THR A 115 -6.99 -28.60 15.16
#